data_AF-A0A4Y2FRT2-F1
#
_entry.id   AF-A0A4Y2FRT2-F1
#
_cell.length_a   1.000
_cell.length_b   1.000
_cell.length_c   1.000
_cell.angle_alpha   90.00
_cell.angle_beta   90.00
_cell.angle_gamma   90.00
#
_symmetry.space_group_name_H-M   'P 1'
#
loop_
_entity.id
_entity.type
_entity.pdbx_description
1 polymer ?
#
loop_
_entity_poly.entity_id
_entity_poly.type
_entity_poly.pdbx_seq_one_letter_code
_entity_poly.pdbx_strand_id
1 'polypeptide(L)'
;MIWDGKGRFRMWILGGWLWKDVKKGEKNTIVSSYNRNFTGRNDANPATHAFVTSPELVVALSTAGRLDFNPMTDELPGANG
;
A
#
# COMPACT_ATOMS: atom_id res chain seq x y z
N MET A 1 3.20 -8.64 0.34
CA MET A 1 2.46 -7.87 -0.70
C MET A 1 2.53 -6.39 -0.35
N ILE A 2 2.64 -5.49 -1.32
CA ILE A 2 2.70 -4.02 -1.12
C ILE A 2 1.58 -3.37 -1.94
N TRP A 3 0.79 -2.50 -1.31
CA TRP A 3 -0.21 -1.62 -1.93
C TRP A 3 0.19 -0.15 -1.80
N ASP A 4 -0.13 0.68 -2.80
CA ASP A 4 0.43 2.02 -3.01
C ASP A 4 -0.51 3.22 -2.81
N GLY A 5 -1.71 3.05 -2.24
CA GLY A 5 -2.66 4.17 -2.20
C GLY A 5 -3.48 4.33 -3.48
N LYS A 6 -3.09 3.69 -4.60
CA LYS A 6 -3.66 3.91 -5.94
C LYS A 6 -4.24 2.64 -6.55
N GLY A 7 -4.62 1.66 -5.72
CA GLY A 7 -5.27 0.42 -6.16
C GLY A 7 -4.34 -0.60 -6.84
N ARG A 8 -3.02 -0.48 -6.70
CA ARG A 8 -2.07 -1.37 -7.39
C ARG A 8 -1.34 -2.28 -6.42
N PHE A 9 -1.16 -3.53 -6.85
CA PHE A 9 -0.46 -4.57 -6.11
C PHE A 9 0.87 -4.88 -6.76
N ARG A 10 1.97 -4.83 -6.01
CA ARG A 10 3.25 -5.34 -6.53
C ARG A 10 4.06 -6.07 -5.44
N MET A 11 4.76 -7.10 -5.87
CA MET A 11 5.57 -7.98 -5.02
C MET A 11 7.05 -7.74 -5.31
N TRP A 12 7.81 -7.29 -4.30
CA TRP A 12 9.28 -7.36 -4.35
C TRP A 12 9.87 -7.36 -2.94
N ILE A 13 10.77 -8.31 -2.67
CA ILE A 13 11.20 -8.65 -1.31
C ILE A 13 12.52 -7.95 -0.90
N LEU A 14 13.29 -7.35 -1.82
CA LEU A 14 14.63 -6.82 -1.48
C LEU A 14 15.07 -5.55 -2.25
N GLY A 15 14.52 -4.38 -1.88
CA GLY A 15 15.29 -3.11 -1.88
C GLY A 15 15.48 -2.35 -3.21
N GLY A 16 14.51 -2.37 -4.11
CA GLY A 16 14.74 -1.83 -5.46
C GLY A 16 13.47 -1.83 -6.30
N TRP A 17 12.45 -1.16 -5.79
CA TRP A 17 11.36 -0.71 -6.63
C TRP A 17 11.64 0.74 -7.04
N LEU A 18 11.95 0.95 -8.33
CA LEU A 18 12.08 2.29 -8.90
C LEU A 18 10.66 2.77 -9.25
N TRP A 19 10.06 3.55 -8.36
CA TRP A 19 8.74 4.14 -8.62
C TRP A 19 8.86 5.08 -9.81
N LYS A 20 8.25 4.70 -10.93
CA LYS A 20 8.16 5.57 -12.11
C LYS A 20 7.06 6.62 -11.98
N ASP A 21 6.11 6.39 -11.08
CA ASP A 21 4.83 7.12 -11.05
C ASP A 21 4.66 8.04 -9.83
N VAL A 22 5.63 8.03 -8.91
CA VAL A 22 5.65 8.89 -7.72
C VAL A 22 6.98 9.62 -7.72
N LYS A 23 6.94 10.95 -7.75
CA LYS A 23 8.17 11.75 -7.74
C LYS A 23 8.85 11.58 -6.38
N LYS A 24 10.18 11.50 -6.37
CA LYS A 24 10.92 11.44 -5.11
C LYS A 24 10.56 12.65 -4.23
N GLY A 25 10.17 12.41 -2.98
CA GLY A 25 9.70 13.43 -2.05
C GLY A 25 8.18 13.69 -2.07
N GLU A 26 7.45 13.08 -3.00
CA GLU A 26 5.98 13.11 -2.99
C GLU A 26 5.45 12.28 -1.84
N LYS A 27 4.42 12.77 -1.15
CA LYS A 27 3.78 12.03 -0.04
C LYS A 27 2.87 10.96 -0.62
N ASN A 28 3.13 9.73 -0.23
CA ASN A 28 2.27 8.59 -0.55
C ASN A 28 2.22 7.62 0.63
N THR A 29 1.26 6.71 0.59
CA THR A 29 1.12 5.66 1.59
C THR A 29 1.35 4.30 0.96
N ILE A 30 2.03 3.45 1.72
CA ILE A 30 2.23 2.05 1.40
C ILE A 30 1.66 1.19 2.53
N VAL A 31 0.94 0.13 2.19
CA VAL A 31 0.52 -0.91 3.14
C VAL A 31 1.14 -2.23 2.71
N SER A 32 1.76 -2.95 3.66
CA SER A 32 2.45 -4.20 3.34
C SER A 32 2.29 -5.29 4.40
N SER A 33 2.48 -6.53 3.98
CA SER A 33 2.49 -7.71 4.87
C SER A 33 3.91 -8.14 5.28
N TYR A 34 4.89 -7.25 5.10
CA TYR A 34 6.27 -7.49 5.50
C TYR A 34 6.50 -7.08 6.96
N ASN A 35 7.71 -7.23 7.49
CA ASN A 35 8.00 -6.99 8.91
C ASN A 35 8.79 -5.70 9.20
N ARG A 36 9.10 -4.89 8.17
CA ARG A 36 9.90 -3.66 8.29
C ARG A 36 9.30 -2.53 7.48
N ASN A 37 9.22 -1.34 8.07
CA ASN A 37 8.68 -0.12 7.48
C ASN A 37 9.57 1.12 7.70
N PHE A 38 10.89 0.93 7.80
CA PHE A 38 11.84 2.03 7.93
C PHE A 38 11.73 3.02 6.75
N THR A 39 11.97 4.29 7.05
CA THR A 39 11.95 5.41 6.08
C THR A 39 12.78 5.08 4.84
N GLY A 40 12.16 5.19 3.65
CA GLY A 40 12.81 4.94 2.36
C GLY A 40 13.20 3.48 2.08
N ARG A 41 12.82 2.50 2.92
CA ARG A 41 13.20 1.09 2.72
C ARG A 41 12.58 0.48 1.46
N ASN A 42 11.34 0.87 1.17
CA ASN A 42 10.55 0.25 0.10
C ASN A 42 10.82 0.88 -1.27
N ASP A 43 11.14 2.17 -1.31
CA ASP A 43 11.14 2.99 -2.52
C ASP A 43 12.19 4.11 -2.53
N ALA A 44 13.05 4.18 -1.52
CA ALA A 44 14.01 5.27 -1.30
C ALA A 44 13.37 6.67 -1.21
N ASN A 45 12.07 6.76 -0.93
CA ASN A 45 11.35 8.01 -0.71
C ASN A 45 11.11 8.24 0.79
N PRO A 46 11.72 9.27 1.40
CA PRO A 46 11.53 9.56 2.82
C PRO A 46 10.13 10.09 3.15
N ALA A 47 9.39 10.58 2.15
CA ALA A 47 8.02 11.09 2.31
C ALA A 47 6.95 9.98 2.30
N THR A 48 7.34 8.72 2.05
CA THR A 48 6.43 7.59 2.03
C THR A 48 6.11 7.12 3.45
N HIS A 49 4.83 7.09 3.80
CA HIS A 49 4.36 6.45 5.03
C HIS A 49 4.10 4.96 4.76
N ALA A 50 4.81 4.08 5.47
CA ALA A 50 4.69 2.64 5.29
C ALA A 50 4.04 1.98 6.53
N PHE A 51 2.93 1.28 6.32
CA PHE A 51 2.22 0.50 7.32
C PHE A 51 2.42 -1.00 7.11
N VAL A 52 2.48 -1.72 8.22
CA VAL A 52 2.62 -3.18 8.26
C VAL A 52 1.36 -3.77 8.86
N THR A 53 0.77 -4.76 8.19
CA THR A 53 -0.45 -5.45 8.64
C THR A 53 -0.50 -6.89 8.12
N SER A 54 -1.57 -7.63 8.42
CA SER A 54 -1.74 -9.00 7.93
C SER A 54 -1.94 -9.05 6.41
N PRO A 55 -1.58 -10.16 5.73
CA PRO A 55 -1.82 -10.33 4.30
C PRO A 55 -3.28 -10.09 3.89
N GLU A 56 -4.24 -10.51 4.71
CA GLU A 56 -5.68 -10.38 4.47
C GLU A 56 -6.10 -8.91 4.48
N LEU A 57 -5.62 -8.14 5.45
CA LEU A 57 -5.88 -6.69 5.50
C LEU A 57 -5.20 -5.95 4.36
N VAL A 58 -4.01 -6.37 3.93
CA VAL A 58 -3.39 -5.80 2.72
C VAL A 58 -4.31 -6.01 1.52
N VAL A 59 -4.90 -7.19 1.33
CA VAL A 59 -5.84 -7.51 0.24
C VAL A 59 -7.15 -6.73 0.36
N ALA A 60 -7.70 -6.60 1.57
CA ALA A 60 -8.92 -5.83 1.80
C ALA A 60 -8.73 -4.34 1.48
N LEU A 61 -7.71 -3.71 2.08
CA LEU A 61 -7.43 -2.28 1.92
C LEU A 61 -7.05 -1.91 0.49
N SER A 62 -6.35 -2.81 -0.19
CA SER A 62 -5.96 -2.61 -1.58
C SER A 62 -7.11 -2.70 -2.56
N THR A 63 -8.10 -3.55 -2.28
CA THR A 63 -9.37 -3.61 -3.02
C THR A 63 -10.18 -2.35 -2.79
N ALA A 64 -10.22 -1.85 -1.55
CA ALA A 64 -10.95 -0.62 -1.20
C ALA A 64 -10.29 0.67 -1.70
N GLY A 65 -8.98 0.68 -1.88
CA GLY A 65 -8.25 1.86 -2.37
C GLY A 65 -8.04 2.96 -1.32
N ARG A 66 -8.42 2.74 -0.05
CA ARG A 66 -8.36 3.74 1.03
C ARG A 66 -7.98 3.09 2.37
N LEU A 67 -7.37 3.87 3.26
CA LEU A 67 -6.84 3.37 4.55
C LEU A 67 -7.87 3.31 5.68
N ASP A 68 -8.93 4.09 5.55
CA ASP A 68 -10.05 4.18 6.49
C ASP A 68 -11.14 3.14 6.20
N PHE A 69 -10.90 2.21 5.26
CA PHE A 69 -11.81 1.11 4.99
C PHE A 69 -11.75 0.05 6.08
N ASN A 70 -12.90 -0.23 6.69
CA ASN A 70 -13.04 -1.33 7.65
C ASN A 70 -13.74 -2.53 7.00
N PRO A 71 -13.03 -3.64 6.72
CA PRO A 71 -13.62 -4.81 6.06
C PRO A 71 -14.70 -5.53 6.89
N MET A 72 -14.87 -5.18 8.17
CA MET A 72 -15.90 -5.75 9.03
C MET A 72 -17.23 -4.99 8.98
N THR A 73 -17.23 -3.73 8.53
CA THR A 73 -18.41 -2.86 8.59
C THR A 73 -18.70 -2.14 7.29
N ASP A 74 -17.70 -1.92 6.45
CA ASP A 74 -17.82 -1.12 5.24
C ASP A 74 -18.08 -2.01 4.03
N GLU A 75 -18.90 -1.51 3.11
CA GLU A 75 -19.21 -2.18 1.85
C GLU A 75 -18.41 -1.56 0.69
N LEU A 76 -18.15 -2.37 -0.33
CA LEU A 76 -17.57 -1.93 -1.59
C LEU A 76 -18.62 -2.05 -2.71
N PRO A 77 -18.79 -1.02 -3.54
CA PRO A 77 -19.71 -1.10 -4.66
C PRO A 77 -19.28 -2.21 -5.62
N GLY A 78 -20.23 -3.08 -5.99
CA GLY A 78 -20.01 -4.10 -7.00
C GLY A 78 -19.99 -3.49 -8.40
N ALA A 79 -19.71 -4.31 -9.42
CA ALA A 79 -19.76 -3.86 -10.81
C ALA A 79 -21.16 -3.35 -11.26
N ASN A 80 -22.20 -3.64 -10.48
CA ASN A 80 -23.60 -3.36 -10.81
C ASN A 80 -24.21 -2.23 -9.97
N GLY A 81 -23.39 -1.50 -9.19
CA GLY A 81 -23.87 -0.59 -8.15
C GLY A 81 -24.38 -1.34 -6.93
#